data_AF-A0A4Y7U228-F1
#
_entry.id   AF-A0A4Y7U228-F1
#
_cell.length_a   1.000
_cell.length_b   1.000
_cell.length_c   1.000
_cell.angle_alpha   90.00
_cell.angle_beta   90.00
_cell.angle_gamma   90.00
#
_symmetry.space_group_name_H-M   'P 1'
#
loop_
_entity.id
_entity.type
_entity.pdbx_description
1 polymer ?
#
loop_
_entity_poly.entity_id
_entity_poly.type
_entity_poly.pdbx_seq_one_letter_code
_entity_poly.pdbx_strand_id
1 'polypeptide(L)'
;YFDEKSKTSKLLILISDGEDHSEGASAAAEEANKLGMKIITIGVGTEKGATIPLKENGVVRSYQKDQNGTTVITRLNQEGLKTIAKATKGGYVYGGNT
;
A
#
# COMPACT_ATOMS: atom_id res chain seq x y z
N TYR A 1 -37.38 -10.55 8.13
CA TYR A 1 -36.38 -11.41 8.78
C TYR A 1 -35.05 -11.07 8.13
N PHE A 2 -34.18 -10.28 8.78
CA PHE A 2 -32.86 -9.94 8.25
C PHE A 2 -31.90 -11.03 8.69
N ASP A 3 -31.26 -11.67 7.71
CA ASP A 3 -30.37 -12.79 7.94
C ASP A 3 -29.00 -12.27 8.41
N GLU A 4 -28.79 -12.22 9.73
CA GLU A 4 -27.49 -11.89 10.34
C GLU A 4 -26.38 -12.90 9.99
N LYS A 5 -26.71 -13.97 9.25
CA LYS A 5 -25.79 -15.06 8.87
C LYS A 5 -25.23 -14.99 7.46
N SER A 6 -25.47 -13.92 6.69
CA SER A 6 -24.65 -13.72 5.48
C SER A 6 -23.25 -13.30 5.91
N LYS A 7 -22.36 -14.27 6.15
CA LYS A 7 -20.92 -14.06 6.31
C LYS A 7 -20.35 -13.55 4.98
N THR A 8 -20.58 -12.27 4.70
CA THR A 8 -20.01 -11.60 3.53
C THR A 8 -18.51 -11.49 3.75
N SER A 9 -17.75 -12.17 2.91
CA SER A 9 -16.29 -12.08 2.91
C SER A 9 -15.90 -10.66 2.52
N LYS A 10 -15.06 -10.00 3.34
CA LYS A 10 -14.55 -8.66 3.07
C LYS A 10 -13.17 -8.76 2.44
N LEU A 11 -12.98 -8.07 1.33
CA LEU A 11 -11.70 -8.00 0.62
C LEU A 11 -11.29 -6.52 0.48
N LEU A 12 -10.06 -6.20 0.87
CA LEU A 12 -9.42 -4.92 0.64
C LEU A 12 -8.26 -5.11 -0.34
N ILE A 13 -8.18 -4.26 -1.36
CA ILE A 13 -7.02 -4.18 -2.25
C ILE A 13 -6.29 -2.89 -1.92
N LEU A 14 -5.05 -3.01 -1.47
CA LEU A 14 -4.17 -1.89 -1.12
C LEU A 14 -3.12 -1.73 -2.21
N ILE A 15 -3.06 -0.55 -2.83
CA ILE A 15 -2.04 -0.21 -3.83
C ILE A 15 -1.14 0.84 -3.19
N SER A 16 0.15 0.54 -3.03
CA SER A 16 1.09 1.40 -2.31
C SER A 16 2.54 1.05 -2.65
N ASP A 17 3.46 1.97 -2.42
CA ASP A 17 4.91 1.73 -2.36
C ASP A 17 5.36 1.15 -1.02
N GLY A 18 4.49 1.08 0.00
CA GLY A 18 4.76 0.42 1.28
C GLY A 18 5.70 1.18 2.21
N GLU A 19 6.01 2.44 1.93
CA GLU A 19 7.07 3.17 2.64
C GLU A 19 6.77 3.53 4.10
N ASP A 20 5.50 3.57 4.52
CA ASP A 20 5.17 4.20 5.79
C ASP A 20 4.64 3.25 6.88
N HIS A 21 5.17 3.48 8.10
CA HIS A 21 4.80 2.96 9.42
C HIS A 21 4.50 1.45 9.56
N SER A 22 5.57 0.64 9.53
CA SER A 22 5.55 -0.81 9.79
C SER A 22 4.97 -1.21 11.16
N GLU A 23 5.10 -0.38 12.19
CA GLU A 23 4.59 -0.67 13.54
C GLU A 23 3.04 -0.65 13.60
N GLY A 24 2.39 0.35 12.99
CA GLY A 24 0.93 0.45 12.99
C GLY A 24 0.25 -0.47 11.98
N ALA A 25 0.87 -0.68 10.81
CA ALA A 25 0.29 -1.44 9.72
C ALA A 25 0.06 -2.93 10.06
N SER A 26 0.98 -3.52 10.83
CA SER A 26 0.85 -4.92 11.26
C SER A 26 -0.30 -5.11 12.25
N ALA A 27 -0.42 -4.23 13.25
CA ALA A 27 -1.51 -4.26 14.22
C ALA A 27 -2.89 -4.06 13.56
N ALA A 28 -2.99 -3.11 12.63
CA ALA A 28 -4.20 -2.88 11.85
C ALA A 28 -4.57 -4.09 10.97
N ALA A 29 -3.57 -4.76 10.39
CA ALA A 29 -3.79 -5.97 9.60
C ALA A 29 -4.28 -7.14 10.47
N GLU A 30 -3.76 -7.30 11.69
CA GLU A 30 -4.26 -8.31 12.62
C GLU A 30 -5.72 -8.06 13.04
N GLU A 31 -6.08 -6.80 13.29
CA GLU A 31 -7.46 -6.43 13.59
C GLU A 31 -8.39 -6.69 12.39
N ALA A 32 -7.96 -6.33 11.18
CA ALA A 32 -8.67 -6.65 9.94
C ALA A 32 -8.92 -8.15 9.77
N ASN A 33 -7.94 -8.99 10.11
CA ASN A 33 -8.07 -10.44 10.09
C ASN A 33 -9.11 -10.95 11.11
N LYS A 34 -9.15 -10.38 12.33
CA LYS A 34 -10.18 -10.70 13.34
C LYS A 34 -11.59 -10.36 12.87
N LEU A 35 -11.73 -9.31 12.04
CA LEU A 35 -12.98 -8.90 11.40
C LEU A 35 -13.33 -9.74 10.15
N GLY A 36 -12.52 -10.76 9.81
CA GLY A 36 -12.73 -11.62 8.65
C GLY A 36 -12.40 -10.94 7.32
N MET A 37 -11.59 -9.88 7.32
CA MET A 37 -11.14 -9.20 6.11
C MET A 37 -9.83 -9.80 5.59
N LYS A 38 -9.73 -9.97 4.28
CA LYS A 38 -8.48 -10.28 3.58
C LYS A 38 -7.92 -9.02 2.93
N ILE A 39 -6.62 -8.80 3.02
CA ILE A 39 -5.95 -7.67 2.35
C ILE A 39 -5.02 -8.20 1.27
N ILE A 40 -5.25 -7.80 0.02
CA ILE A 40 -4.30 -7.99 -1.08
C ILE A 40 -3.51 -6.70 -1.24
N THR A 41 -2.19 -6.79 -1.22
CA THR A 41 -1.30 -5.65 -1.41
C THR A 41 -0.69 -5.68 -2.81
N ILE A 42 -0.67 -4.53 -3.49
CA ILE A 42 -0.07 -4.33 -4.81
C ILE A 42 1.04 -3.29 -4.64
N GLY A 43 2.28 -3.74 -4.78
CA GLY A 43 3.46 -2.88 -4.67
C GLY A 43 3.74 -2.12 -5.95
N VAL A 44 3.75 -0.79 -5.90
CA VAL A 44 4.08 0.06 -7.06
C VAL A 44 5.38 0.81 -6.80
N GLY A 45 6.24 0.89 -7.81
CA GLY A 45 7.52 1.59 -7.73
C GLY A 45 8.73 0.66 -7.78
N THR A 46 9.88 1.19 -7.38
CA THR A 46 11.18 0.49 -7.41
C THR A 46 11.88 0.58 -6.06
N GLU A 47 12.65 -0.45 -5.69
CA GLU A 47 13.40 -0.48 -4.43
C GLU A 47 14.51 0.60 -4.37
N LYS A 48 15.09 0.94 -5.53
CA LYS A 48 16.07 2.03 -5.63
C LYS A 48 15.46 3.40 -5.32
N GLY A 49 14.17 3.52 -5.56
CA GLY A 49 13.38 4.72 -5.43
C GLY A 49 13.49 5.69 -6.59
N ALA A 50 12.53 6.60 -6.64
CA ALA A 50 12.44 7.65 -7.63
C ALA A 50 11.83 8.92 -7.01
N THR A 51 12.05 10.06 -7.66
CA THR A 51 11.37 11.29 -7.31
C THR A 51 9.98 11.33 -7.95
N ILE A 52 9.03 12.00 -7.31
CA ILE A 52 7.67 12.16 -7.85
C ILE A 52 7.63 13.45 -8.71
N PRO A 53 7.51 13.35 -10.05
CA PRO A 53 7.46 14.54 -10.90
C PRO A 53 6.07 15.21 -10.85
N LEU A 54 6.04 16.52 -10.66
CA LEU A 54 4.85 17.35 -10.83
C LEU A 54 4.85 17.88 -12.26
N LYS A 55 3.88 17.42 -13.05
CA LYS A 55 3.76 17.74 -14.47
C LYS A 55 2.63 18.75 -14.71
N GLU A 56 2.89 19.71 -15.59
CA GLU A 56 1.92 20.67 -16.11
C GLU A 56 1.90 20.51 -17.64
N ASN A 57 0.74 20.20 -18.22
CA ASN A 57 0.58 19.92 -19.65
C ASN A 57 1.56 18.85 -20.20
N GLY A 58 1.87 17.83 -19.39
CA GLY A 58 2.81 16.75 -19.77
C GLY A 58 4.29 17.08 -19.61
N VAL A 59 4.65 18.33 -19.31
CA VAL A 59 6.03 18.77 -19.07
C VAL A 59 6.34 18.75 -17.56
N VAL A 60 7.50 18.23 -17.19
CA VAL A 60 7.96 18.23 -15.78
C VAL A 60 8.30 19.66 -15.36
N ARG A 61 7.55 20.20 -14.39
CA ARG A 61 7.70 21.55 -13.85
C ARG A 61 8.58 21.57 -12.60
N SER A 62 8.37 20.58 -11.74
CA SER A 62 9.06 20.42 -10.47
C SER A 62 8.93 18.98 -9.96
N TYR A 63 9.48 18.71 -8.78
CA TYR A 63 9.32 17.44 -8.08
C TYR A 63 8.62 17.66 -6.75
N GLN A 64 7.94 16.64 -6.25
CA GLN A 64 7.34 16.66 -4.92
C GLN A 64 8.42 16.98 -3.88
N LYS A 65 8.09 17.92 -2.99
CA LYS A 65 8.93 18.32 -1.86
C LYS A 65 8.26 17.96 -0.55
N ASP A 66 9.06 17.69 0.47
CA ASP A 66 8.61 17.52 1.85
C ASP A 66 8.34 18.88 2.52
N GLN A 67 7.96 18.84 3.80
CA GLN A 67 7.70 20.05 4.59
C GLN A 67 8.95 20.95 4.77
N ASN A 68 10.15 20.39 4.58
CA ASN A 68 11.43 21.09 4.68
C ASN A 68 11.88 21.64 3.31
N GLY A 69 11.11 21.43 2.24
CA GLY A 69 11.45 21.86 0.88
C GLY A 69 12.45 20.96 0.15
N THR A 70 12.76 19.78 0.69
CA THR A 70 13.65 18.76 0.11
C THR A 70 12.85 17.86 -0.83
N THR A 71 13.44 17.49 -1.98
CA THR A 71 12.79 16.58 -2.93
C THR A 71 12.53 15.21 -2.28
N VAL A 72 11.29 14.75 -2.33
CA VAL A 72 10.88 13.42 -1.85
C VAL A 72 11.42 12.35 -2.81
N ILE A 73 12.09 11.36 -2.25
CA ILE A 73 12.49 10.14 -2.96
C ILE A 73 11.65 9.01 -2.38
N THR A 74 10.75 8.43 -3.17
CA THR A 74 9.94 7.30 -2.73
C THR A 74 10.52 5.98 -3.19
N ARG A 75 10.52 4.95 -2.34
CA ARG A 75 11.08 3.61 -2.54
C ARG A 75 10.03 2.54 -2.31
N LEU A 76 9.97 1.53 -3.15
CA LEU A 76 9.11 0.39 -2.87
C LEU A 76 9.67 -0.43 -1.70
N ASN A 77 8.93 -0.51 -0.60
CA ASN A 77 9.14 -1.42 0.51
C ASN A 77 8.23 -2.65 0.36
N GLN A 78 8.76 -3.68 -0.31
CA GLN A 78 8.03 -4.92 -0.51
C GLN A 78 7.79 -5.70 0.79
N GLU A 79 8.72 -5.63 1.74
CA GLU A 79 8.64 -6.43 2.97
C GLU A 79 7.47 -5.99 3.85
N GLY A 80 7.23 -4.67 3.96
CA GLY A 80 6.06 -4.13 4.65
C GLY A 80 4.74 -4.63 4.03
N LEU A 81 4.62 -4.52 2.70
CA LEU A 81 3.43 -4.96 1.97
C LEU A 81 3.18 -6.47 2.07
N LYS A 82 4.24 -7.29 2.04
CA LYS A 82 4.16 -8.74 2.26
C LYS A 82 3.72 -9.07 3.68
N THR A 83 4.19 -8.31 4.68
CA THR A 83 3.82 -8.51 6.08
C THR A 83 2.32 -8.26 6.31
N ILE A 84 1.78 -7.17 5.77
CA ILE A 84 0.35 -6.83 5.85
C ILE A 84 -0.52 -7.91 5.18
N ALA A 85 -0.14 -8.32 3.97
CA ALA A 85 -0.86 -9.37 3.25
C ALA A 85 -0.85 -10.70 4.02
N LYS A 86 0.31 -11.08 4.59
CA LYS A 86 0.47 -12.31 5.37
C LYS A 86 -0.38 -12.29 6.64
N ALA A 87 -0.43 -11.17 7.35
CA ALA A 87 -1.22 -11.01 8.58
C ALA A 87 -2.73 -11.24 8.37
N THR A 88 -3.24 -10.98 7.16
CA THR A 88 -4.67 -11.13 6.80
C THR A 88 -4.96 -12.33 5.91
N LYS A 89 -3.99 -13.24 5.73
CA LYS A 89 -4.10 -14.41 4.83
C LYS A 89 -4.48 -14.01 3.40
N GLY A 90 -4.04 -12.82 2.97
CA GLY A 90 -4.18 -12.33 1.61
C GLY A 90 -2.93 -12.60 0.77
N GLY A 91 -2.73 -11.80 -0.27
CA GLY A 91 -1.63 -11.96 -1.22
C GLY A 91 -0.90 -10.66 -1.51
N TYR A 92 0.35 -10.77 -1.95
CA TYR A 92 1.13 -9.64 -2.45
C TYR A 92 1.35 -9.80 -3.96
N VAL A 93 1.21 -8.71 -4.71
CA VAL A 93 1.49 -8.63 -6.14
C VAL A 93 2.45 -7.48 -6.38
N TYR A 94 3.49 -7.70 -7.18
CA TYR A 94 4.32 -6.61 -7.68
C TYR A 94 3.67 -5.98 -8.92
N GLY A 95 3.30 -4.70 -8.82
CA GLY A 95 2.60 -3.95 -9.86
C GLY A 95 3.53 -3.24 -10.86
N GLY A 96 4.84 -3.45 -10.79
CA GLY A 96 5.81 -2.83 -11.70
C GLY A 96 6.06 -3.60 -13.01
N ASN A 97 5.33 -4.69 -13.25
CA ASN A 97 5.48 -5.51 -14.45
C ASN A 97 4.16 -5.59 -15.22
N THR A 98 4.04 -4.79 -16.27
CA THR A 98 3.05 -4.88 -17.35
C THR A 98 3.70 -4.53 -18.66
#